data_AF-A0A1V6I5B3-F1
#
_entry.id   AF-A0A1V6I5B3-F1
#
_cell.length_a   1.000
_cell.length_b   1.000
_cell.length_c   1.000
_cell.angle_alpha   90.00
_cell.angle_beta   90.00
_cell.angle_gamma   90.00
#
_symmetry.space_group_name_H-M   'P 1'
#
loop_
_entity.id
_entity.type
_entity.pdbx_description
1 polymer ?
#
loop_
_entity_poly.entity_id
_entity_poly.type
_entity_poly.pdbx_seq_one_letter_code
_entity_poly.pdbx_strand_id
1 'polypeptide(L)'
;MKTEAIKDFLNSMADSIEKEKIELFEKIIDSSEIKQYENPNEFFYAVLYPWEKFISGFLKSTLNANRDVEFIWKNSEFIDRHFRNLFQKYEGSACCADKSRTIVERLLKYYANGEKIEFDYEAEYTYHLPKKIFKSHDHIVQFYEGLKSLLHGRPEKYIESLKVVL
;
A
#
# COMPACT_ATOMS: atom_id res chain seq x y z
N MET A 1 -19.92 8.31 7.17
CA MET A 1 -20.07 6.83 7.20
C MET A 1 -18.67 6.25 7.37
N LYS A 2 -18.14 6.39 8.58
CA LYS A 2 -17.94 5.33 9.59
C LYS A 2 -16.61 4.60 9.40
N THR A 3 -15.51 5.31 9.64
CA THR A 3 -14.22 4.69 10.00
C THR A 3 -14.45 3.68 11.13
N GLU A 4 -15.31 3.99 12.12
CA GLU A 4 -15.78 3.01 13.10
C GLU A 4 -16.43 1.78 12.46
N ALA A 5 -17.30 1.87 11.45
CA ALA A 5 -17.98 0.67 10.92
C ALA A 5 -17.07 -0.22 10.07
N ILE A 6 -16.10 0.36 9.37
CA ILE A 6 -15.09 -0.45 8.68
C ILE A 6 -14.17 -1.09 9.71
N LYS A 7 -13.83 -0.36 10.77
CA LYS A 7 -13.06 -0.90 11.90
C LYS A 7 -13.85 -1.97 12.66
N ASP A 8 -15.16 -1.81 12.85
CA ASP A 8 -16.06 -2.75 13.51
C ASP A 8 -16.34 -3.96 12.61
N PHE A 9 -16.40 -3.79 11.29
CA PHE A 9 -16.51 -4.91 10.34
C PHE A 9 -15.20 -5.71 10.32
N LEU A 10 -14.06 -5.03 10.18
CA LEU A 10 -12.75 -5.67 10.21
C LEU A 10 -12.42 -6.24 11.59
N ASN A 11 -12.84 -5.61 12.69
CA ASN A 11 -12.75 -6.13 14.04
C ASN A 11 -13.75 -7.28 14.21
N SER A 12 -14.97 -7.24 13.70
CA SER A 12 -15.86 -8.41 13.75
C SER A 12 -15.27 -9.60 12.97
N MET A 13 -14.54 -9.33 11.88
CA MET A 13 -13.78 -10.34 11.15
C MET A 13 -12.49 -10.73 11.87
N ALA A 14 -11.81 -9.80 12.57
CA ALA A 14 -10.52 -9.99 13.22
C ALA A 14 -10.60 -10.48 14.69
N ASP A 15 -11.59 -10.05 15.46
CA ASP A 15 -12.14 -10.67 16.68
C ASP A 15 -12.65 -12.07 16.34
N SER A 16 -13.06 -12.29 15.09
CA SER A 16 -13.26 -13.64 14.56
C SER A 16 -11.96 -14.34 14.12
N ILE A 17 -10.78 -13.78 14.34
CA ILE A 17 -9.45 -14.31 13.96
C ILE A 17 -8.50 -14.36 15.18
N GLU A 18 -8.71 -13.55 16.23
CA GLU A 18 -7.86 -13.58 17.43
C GLU A 18 -8.43 -14.41 18.58
N LYS A 19 -7.66 -15.47 18.84
CA LYS A 19 -7.72 -16.49 19.91
C LYS A 19 -8.84 -17.54 19.80
N GLU A 20 -8.37 -18.78 19.57
CA GLU A 20 -9.09 -20.07 19.50
C GLU A 20 -9.82 -20.43 18.21
N LYS A 21 -9.16 -20.34 17.04
CA LYS A 21 -9.83 -20.54 15.74
C LYS A 21 -9.10 -21.41 14.73
N ILE A 22 -8.45 -22.47 15.17
CA ILE A 22 -8.28 -23.62 14.26
C ILE A 22 -9.68 -24.15 13.89
N GLU A 23 -10.59 -24.31 14.86
CA GLU A 23 -11.95 -24.86 14.64
C GLU A 23 -12.85 -24.05 13.70
N LEU A 24 -12.74 -22.72 13.66
CA LEU A 24 -13.53 -21.92 12.70
C LEU A 24 -13.01 -22.13 11.29
N PHE A 25 -11.69 -22.08 11.10
CA PHE A 25 -11.10 -22.34 9.79
C PHE A 25 -11.30 -23.79 9.38
N GLU A 26 -11.24 -24.76 10.30
CA GLU A 26 -11.61 -26.16 10.07
C GLU A 26 -13.07 -26.29 9.65
N LYS A 27 -14.02 -25.64 10.32
CA LYS A 27 -15.44 -25.66 9.89
C LYS A 27 -15.65 -25.05 8.51
N ILE A 28 -14.95 -23.95 8.19
CA ILE A 28 -15.02 -23.34 6.86
C ILE A 28 -14.41 -24.30 5.81
N ILE A 29 -13.25 -24.89 6.10
CA ILE A 29 -12.59 -25.88 5.24
C ILE A 29 -13.47 -27.13 5.06
N ASP A 30 -14.05 -27.68 6.13
CA ASP A 30 -14.93 -28.85 6.14
C ASP A 30 -16.24 -28.59 5.41
N SER A 31 -16.76 -27.36 5.49
CA SER A 31 -17.92 -26.91 4.71
C SER A 31 -17.59 -26.58 3.25
N SER A 32 -16.31 -26.45 2.93
CA SER A 32 -15.82 -26.26 1.57
C SER A 32 -15.45 -27.61 0.94
N GLU A 33 -15.45 -27.69 -0.39
CA GLU A 33 -14.90 -28.86 -1.09
C GLU A 33 -13.35 -28.84 -1.11
N ILE A 34 -12.72 -27.83 -0.50
CA ILE A 34 -11.30 -27.53 -0.64
C ILE A 34 -10.53 -28.09 0.57
N LYS A 35 -10.21 -29.38 0.52
CA LYS A 35 -9.58 -30.10 1.64
C LYS A 35 -8.06 -30.06 1.65
N GLN A 36 -7.42 -29.89 0.49
CA GLN A 36 -5.97 -29.79 0.33
C GLN A 36 -5.62 -28.92 -0.89
N TYR A 37 -4.44 -28.31 -0.85
CA TYR A 37 -3.82 -27.65 -2.00
C TYR A 37 -2.50 -28.37 -2.31
N GLU A 38 -2.32 -28.82 -3.54
CA GLU A 38 -1.11 -29.57 -3.92
C GLU A 38 0.05 -28.64 -4.25
N ASN A 39 -0.23 -27.39 -4.62
CA ASN A 39 0.79 -26.42 -5.02
C ASN A 39 0.37 -24.96 -4.76
N PRO A 40 1.32 -24.01 -4.76
CA PRO A 40 1.04 -22.59 -4.51
C PRO A 40 0.09 -21.95 -5.53
N ASN A 41 0.04 -22.43 -6.77
CA ASN A 41 -0.85 -21.85 -7.79
C ASN A 41 -2.32 -22.15 -7.46
N GLU A 42 -2.63 -23.35 -7.00
CA GLU A 42 -3.98 -23.70 -6.54
C GLU A 42 -4.41 -22.82 -5.37
N PHE A 43 -3.54 -22.64 -4.37
CA PHE A 43 -3.82 -21.74 -3.24
C PHE A 43 -4.03 -20.30 -3.71
N PHE A 44 -3.22 -19.83 -4.66
CA PHE A 44 -3.38 -18.51 -5.25
C PHE A 44 -4.77 -18.35 -5.89
N TYR A 45 -5.17 -19.25 -6.78
CA TYR A 45 -6.44 -19.12 -7.49
C TYR A 45 -7.66 -19.36 -6.60
N ALA A 46 -7.57 -20.24 -5.61
CA ALA A 46 -8.68 -20.59 -4.73
C ALA A 46 -8.91 -19.56 -3.61
N VAL A 47 -7.84 -18.96 -3.06
CA VAL A 47 -7.92 -18.11 -1.87
C VAL A 47 -7.47 -16.69 -2.17
N LEU A 48 -6.23 -16.51 -2.63
CA LEU A 48 -5.64 -15.18 -2.77
C LEU A 48 -6.33 -14.36 -3.86
N TYR A 49 -6.66 -14.97 -4.99
CA TYR A 49 -7.27 -14.29 -6.12
C TYR A 49 -8.71 -13.83 -5.84
N PRO A 50 -9.62 -14.65 -5.28
CA PRO A 50 -10.94 -14.17 -4.85
C PRO A 50 -10.85 -13.08 -3.78
N TRP A 51 -9.92 -13.21 -2.82
CA TRP A 51 -9.68 -12.16 -1.83
C TRP A 51 -9.22 -10.86 -2.48
N GLU A 52 -8.29 -10.93 -3.43
CA GLU A 52 -7.82 -9.77 -4.17
C GLU A 52 -8.96 -9.10 -4.96
N LYS A 53 -9.85 -9.89 -5.58
CA LYS A 53 -11.05 -9.38 -6.27
C LYS A 53 -12.03 -8.72 -5.32
N PHE A 54 -12.27 -9.31 -4.15
CA PHE A 54 -13.12 -8.74 -3.12
C PHE A 54 -12.59 -7.36 -2.69
N ILE A 55 -11.31 -7.26 -2.32
CA ILE A 55 -10.68 -5.99 -1.94
C ILE A 55 -10.76 -4.97 -3.08
N SER A 56 -10.49 -5.37 -4.31
CA SER A 56 -10.57 -4.46 -5.46
C SER A 56 -12.01 -3.96 -5.69
N GLY A 57 -13.01 -4.83 -5.53
CA GLY A 57 -14.43 -4.46 -5.59
C GLY A 57 -14.87 -3.52 -4.46
N PHE A 58 -14.39 -3.76 -3.24
CA PHE A 58 -14.59 -2.89 -2.10
C PHE A 58 -14.01 -1.49 -2.34
N LEU A 59 -12.76 -1.39 -2.80
CA LEU A 59 -12.11 -0.10 -3.07
C LEU A 59 -12.80 0.68 -4.19
N LYS A 60 -13.19 0.00 -5.28
CA LYS A 60 -13.95 0.64 -6.37
C LYS A 60 -15.31 1.17 -5.90
N SER A 61 -16.04 0.38 -5.11
CA SER A 61 -17.38 0.78 -4.67
C SER A 61 -17.38 1.87 -3.61
N THR A 62 -16.35 1.93 -2.76
CA THR A 62 -16.29 2.88 -1.64
C THR A 62 -15.52 4.16 -1.95
N LEU A 63 -14.48 4.08 -2.78
CA LEU A 63 -13.58 5.20 -3.06
C LEU A 63 -13.61 5.65 -4.52
N ASN A 64 -14.43 5.01 -5.38
CA ASN A 64 -14.35 5.17 -6.83
C ASN A 64 -12.91 5.00 -7.34
N ALA A 65 -12.18 4.05 -6.74
CA ALA A 65 -10.75 3.89 -6.95
C ALA A 65 -10.43 3.56 -8.41
N ASN A 66 -9.46 4.30 -8.97
CA ASN A 66 -8.80 3.90 -10.20
C ASN A 66 -7.65 2.91 -9.91
N ARG A 67 -6.96 2.46 -10.96
CA ARG A 67 -5.89 1.44 -10.83
C ARG A 67 -4.78 1.85 -9.87
N ASP A 68 -4.36 3.11 -9.87
CA ASP A 68 -3.27 3.59 -9.03
C ASP A 68 -3.71 3.79 -7.57
N VAL A 69 -4.94 4.28 -7.36
CA VAL A 69 -5.56 4.36 -6.03
C VAL A 69 -5.68 2.95 -5.44
N GLU A 70 -6.18 1.96 -6.21
CA GLU A 70 -6.23 0.56 -5.79
C GLU A 70 -4.84 0.03 -5.44
N PHE A 71 -3.84 0.30 -6.28
CA PHE A 71 -2.47 -0.14 -6.06
C PHE A 71 -1.90 0.42 -4.76
N ILE A 72 -2.09 1.72 -4.50
CA ILE A 72 -1.60 2.40 -3.28
C ILE A 72 -2.25 1.78 -2.04
N TRP A 73 -3.57 1.59 -2.04
CA TRP A 73 -4.26 1.00 -0.88
C TRP A 73 -3.83 -0.43 -0.60
N LYS A 74 -3.70 -1.27 -1.64
CA LYS A 74 -3.34 -2.68 -1.49
C LYS A 74 -1.87 -2.88 -1.10
N ASN A 75 -0.99 -1.95 -1.48
CA ASN A 75 0.46 -2.10 -1.34
C ASN A 75 1.09 -0.98 -0.50
N SER A 76 0.31 -0.32 0.37
CA SER A 76 0.74 0.85 1.14
C SER A 76 1.99 0.57 1.98
N GLU A 77 2.05 -0.58 2.65
CA GLU A 77 3.21 -1.03 3.43
C GLU A 77 4.47 -1.23 2.58
N PHE A 78 4.31 -1.80 1.37
CA PHE A 78 5.42 -1.97 0.43
C PHE A 78 5.95 -0.60 -0.01
N ILE A 79 5.06 0.30 -0.42
CA ILE A 79 5.40 1.65 -0.86
C ILE A 79 6.07 2.45 0.28
N ASP A 80 5.45 2.47 1.47
CA ASP A 80 5.97 3.18 2.66
C ASP A 80 7.39 2.73 2.99
N ARG A 81 7.64 1.42 3.05
CA ARG A 81 8.96 0.88 3.40
C ARG A 81 10.02 1.31 2.41
N HIS A 82 9.72 1.33 1.11
CA HIS A 82 10.69 1.77 0.10
C HIS A 82 11.06 3.25 0.26
N PHE A 83 10.08 4.13 0.44
CA PHE A 83 10.37 5.55 0.71
C PHE A 83 11.09 5.75 2.05
N ARG A 84 10.60 5.12 3.12
CA ARG A 84 11.13 5.24 4.47
C ARG A 84 12.59 4.80 4.56
N ASN A 85 12.94 3.67 3.94
CA ASN A 85 14.31 3.16 3.95
C ASN A 85 15.27 4.11 3.22
N LEU A 86 14.81 4.75 2.13
CA LEU A 86 15.60 5.79 1.44
C LEU A 86 15.76 7.05 2.31
N PHE A 87 14.70 7.50 2.97
CA PHE A 87 14.81 8.61 3.93
C PHE A 87 15.79 8.29 5.06
N GLN A 88 15.69 7.11 5.66
CA GLN A 88 16.61 6.65 6.71
C GLN A 88 18.06 6.70 6.23
N LYS A 89 18.31 6.26 4.99
CA LYS A 89 19.65 6.20 4.41
C LYS A 89 20.23 7.59 4.08
N TYR A 90 19.45 8.49 3.49
CA TYR A 90 19.97 9.75 2.93
C TYR A 90 19.69 10.98 3.80
N GLU A 91 18.59 10.97 4.55
CA GLU A 91 18.17 12.06 5.45
C GLU A 91 18.34 11.72 6.94
N GLY A 92 18.57 10.45 7.27
CA GLY A 92 18.66 9.95 8.64
C GLY A 92 17.34 9.40 9.17
N SER A 93 17.39 8.75 10.33
CA SER A 93 16.23 8.05 10.92
C SER A 93 15.15 8.99 11.49
N ALA A 94 15.51 10.23 11.81
CA ALA A 94 14.58 11.19 12.42
C ALA A 94 13.40 11.51 11.48
N CYS A 95 12.18 11.26 11.96
CA CYS A 95 10.91 11.51 11.24
C CYS A 95 10.85 10.85 9.85
N CYS A 96 11.61 9.78 9.59
CA CYS A 96 11.61 9.10 8.29
C CYS A 96 10.23 8.49 7.95
N ALA A 97 9.52 7.98 8.98
CA ALA A 97 8.17 7.44 8.85
C ALA A 97 7.13 8.54 8.55
N ASP A 98 7.30 9.74 9.11
CA ASP A 98 6.38 10.85 8.83
C ASP A 98 6.58 11.38 7.40
N LYS A 99 7.83 11.40 6.92
CA LYS A 99 8.13 11.72 5.52
C LYS A 99 7.53 10.70 4.56
N SER A 100 7.72 9.40 4.80
CA SER A 100 7.16 8.36 3.92
C SER A 100 5.63 8.38 3.93
N ARG A 101 5.00 8.54 5.09
CA ARG A 101 3.54 8.71 5.19
C ARG A 101 3.05 9.91 4.39
N THR A 102 3.73 11.06 4.53
CA THR A 102 3.41 12.26 3.74
C THR A 102 3.47 11.99 2.25
N ILE A 103 4.51 11.30 1.76
CA ILE A 103 4.62 10.92 0.35
C ILE A 103 3.46 10.05 -0.10
N VAL A 104 3.12 8.99 0.65
CA VAL A 104 2.04 8.06 0.30
C VAL A 104 0.69 8.77 0.26
N GLU A 105 0.41 9.66 1.22
CA GLU A 105 -0.80 10.48 1.23
C GLU A 105 -0.89 11.42 0.03
N ARG A 106 0.22 12.06 -0.35
CA ARG A 106 0.27 12.96 -1.52
C ARG A 106 0.13 12.21 -2.84
N LEU A 107 0.74 11.03 -2.96
CA LEU A 107 0.52 10.12 -4.10
C LEU A 107 -0.95 9.73 -4.21
N LEU A 108 -1.59 9.39 -3.08
CA LEU A 108 -3.00 9.01 -3.07
C LEU A 108 -3.89 10.16 -3.55
N LYS A 109 -3.65 11.39 -3.08
CA LYS A 109 -4.36 12.58 -3.56
C LYS A 109 -4.15 12.77 -5.06
N TYR A 110 -2.90 12.84 -5.51
CA TYR A 110 -2.56 13.00 -6.93
C TYR A 110 -3.29 12.01 -7.83
N TYR A 111 -3.25 10.71 -7.51
CA TYR A 111 -3.93 9.72 -8.34
C TYR A 111 -5.44 9.70 -8.17
N ALA A 112 -5.99 10.13 -7.04
CA ALA A 112 -7.43 10.18 -6.83
C ALA A 112 -8.08 11.40 -7.51
N ASN A 113 -7.42 12.56 -7.52
CA ASN A 113 -8.05 13.82 -7.90
C ASN A 113 -7.18 14.76 -8.76
N GLY A 114 -5.95 14.36 -9.10
CA GLY A 114 -5.04 15.16 -9.93
C GLY A 114 -4.29 16.25 -9.17
N GLU A 115 -4.37 16.31 -7.83
CA GLU A 115 -3.60 17.26 -7.02
C GLU A 115 -2.10 17.05 -7.19
N LYS A 116 -1.41 18.04 -7.76
CA LYS A 116 0.05 17.99 -7.90
C LYS A 116 0.71 17.91 -6.52
N ILE A 117 1.79 17.14 -6.45
CA ILE A 117 2.55 16.95 -5.20
C ILE A 117 3.51 18.12 -5.04
N GLU A 118 3.13 19.07 -4.19
CA GLU A 118 3.91 20.25 -3.84
C GLU A 118 4.05 20.38 -2.32
N PHE A 119 5.20 20.89 -1.88
CA PHE A 119 5.53 21.07 -0.48
C PHE A 119 5.78 22.54 -0.18
N ASP A 120 5.14 23.02 0.89
CA ASP A 120 5.43 24.32 1.48
C ASP A 120 6.52 24.16 2.53
N TYR A 121 7.74 24.56 2.19
CA TYR A 121 8.89 24.50 3.09
C TYR A 121 8.99 25.71 4.03
N GLU A 122 8.13 26.72 3.85
CA GLU A 122 8.06 27.91 4.71
C GLU A 122 6.99 27.78 5.81
N ALA A 123 6.23 26.68 5.80
CA ALA A 123 5.26 26.37 6.84
C ALA A 123 5.91 26.22 8.23
N GLU A 124 5.12 26.44 9.29
CA GLU A 124 5.57 26.35 10.68
C GLU A 124 6.17 24.97 11.03
N TYR A 125 5.62 23.89 10.45
CA TYR A 125 6.07 22.51 10.69
C TYR A 125 6.47 21.81 9.39
N THR A 126 7.76 21.50 9.23
CA THR A 126 8.31 20.88 8.01
C THR A 126 9.07 19.59 8.26
N TYR A 127 9.03 19.03 9.47
CA TYR A 127 9.78 17.82 9.83
C TYR A 127 9.35 16.57 9.03
N HIS A 128 8.09 16.55 8.59
CA HIS A 128 7.46 15.52 7.77
C HIS A 128 7.72 15.72 6.27
N LEU A 129 8.41 16.79 5.87
CA LEU A 129 8.71 17.07 4.48
C LEU A 129 10.08 16.49 4.09
N PRO A 130 10.22 15.92 2.88
CA PRO A 130 11.51 15.51 2.31
C PRO A 130 12.45 16.70 2.17
N LYS A 131 13.69 16.64 2.65
CA LYS A 131 14.62 17.79 2.61
C LYS A 131 15.74 17.64 1.58
N LYS A 132 16.12 16.40 1.25
CA LYS A 132 17.22 16.10 0.32
C LYS A 132 16.74 15.34 -0.90
N ILE A 133 15.98 14.27 -0.70
CA ILE A 133 15.44 13.43 -1.78
C ILE A 133 13.94 13.69 -1.94
N PHE A 134 13.34 13.27 -3.05
CA PHE A 134 11.88 13.34 -3.27
C PHE A 134 11.24 14.72 -3.01
N LYS A 135 11.92 15.79 -3.43
CA LYS A 135 11.46 17.18 -3.22
C LYS A 135 10.48 17.67 -4.29
N SER A 136 10.42 16.98 -5.42
CA SER A 136 9.61 17.38 -6.58
C SER A 136 8.57 16.31 -6.89
N HIS A 137 7.46 16.76 -7.46
CA HIS A 137 6.41 15.91 -8.00
C HIS A 137 6.97 14.80 -8.90
N ASP A 138 7.79 15.16 -9.88
CA ASP A 138 8.28 14.22 -10.89
C ASP A 138 9.13 13.11 -10.28
N HIS A 139 10.03 13.43 -9.33
CA HIS A 139 10.86 12.40 -8.69
C HIS A 139 10.01 11.42 -7.86
N ILE A 140 8.99 11.93 -7.17
CA ILE A 140 8.08 11.10 -6.37
C ILE A 140 7.27 10.16 -7.28
N VAL A 141 6.68 10.72 -8.34
CA VAL A 141 5.86 9.95 -9.29
C VAL A 141 6.71 8.94 -10.04
N GLN A 142 7.90 9.32 -10.52
CA GLN A 142 8.81 8.41 -11.23
C GLN A 142 9.23 7.23 -10.35
N PHE A 143 9.55 7.48 -9.08
CA PHE A 143 9.89 6.41 -8.15
C PHE A 143 8.70 5.50 -7.82
N TYR A 144 7.51 6.08 -7.62
CA TYR A 144 6.27 5.31 -7.45
C TYR A 144 5.98 4.40 -8.67
N GLU A 145 6.10 4.92 -9.89
CA GLU A 145 5.94 4.13 -11.12
C GLU A 145 6.98 3.02 -11.23
N GLY A 146 8.19 3.29 -10.74
CA GLY A 146 9.25 2.30 -10.57
C GLY A 146 8.82 1.18 -9.62
N LEU A 147 8.32 1.51 -8.42
CA LEU A 147 7.82 0.55 -7.44
C LEU A 147 6.66 -0.30 -7.99
N LYS A 148 5.72 0.33 -8.69
CA LYS A 148 4.61 -0.36 -9.35
C LYS A 148 5.11 -1.40 -10.36
N SER A 149 6.09 -1.01 -11.17
CA SER A 149 6.71 -1.91 -12.15
C SER A 149 7.49 -3.03 -11.47
N LEU A 150 8.21 -2.71 -10.38
CA LEU A 150 8.98 -3.67 -9.59
C LEU A 150 8.10 -4.76 -9.00
N LEU A 151 6.93 -4.41 -8.44
CA LEU A 151 6.00 -5.40 -7.87
C LEU A 151 5.53 -6.41 -8.93
N HIS A 152 5.49 -6.01 -10.20
CA HIS A 152 5.14 -6.87 -11.33
C HIS A 152 6.35 -7.51 -12.03
N GLY A 153 7.52 -7.51 -11.38
CA GLY A 153 8.73 -8.17 -11.88
C GLY A 153 9.49 -7.40 -12.97
N ARG A 154 9.24 -6.09 -13.12
CA ARG A 154 9.90 -5.23 -14.11
C ARG A 154 10.76 -4.17 -13.41
N PRO A 155 12.05 -4.47 -13.13
CA PRO A 155 12.87 -3.63 -12.26
C PRO A 155 13.46 -2.39 -12.95
N GLU A 156 13.38 -2.25 -14.27
CA GLU A 156 14.12 -1.25 -15.05
C GLU A 156 13.77 0.18 -14.60
N LYS A 157 12.47 0.50 -14.53
CA LYS A 157 12.00 1.82 -14.08
C LYS A 157 12.37 2.11 -12.63
N TYR A 158 12.36 1.08 -11.78
CA TYR A 158 12.78 1.24 -10.39
C TYR A 158 14.26 1.60 -10.29
N ILE A 159 15.12 0.85 -11.00
CA ILE A 159 16.56 1.11 -11.03
C ILE A 159 16.86 2.49 -11.62
N GLU A 160 16.17 2.89 -12.68
CA GLU A 160 16.30 4.22 -13.28
C GLU A 160 15.88 5.31 -12.31
N SER A 161 14.72 5.17 -11.65
CA SER A 161 14.25 6.15 -10.68
C SER A 161 15.18 6.29 -9.47
N LEU A 162 15.85 5.21 -9.06
CA LEU A 162 16.86 5.27 -8.01
C LEU A 162 18.06 6.13 -8.43
N LYS A 163 18.53 6.05 -9.68
CA LYS A 163 19.68 6.86 -10.16
C LYS A 163 19.41 8.37 -10.12
N VAL A 164 18.15 8.79 -10.18
CA VAL A 164 17.74 10.19 -10.09
C VAL A 164 17.67 10.67 -8.64
N VAL A 165 17.46 9.74 -7.71
CA VAL A 165 17.39 9.99 -6.26
C VAL A 165 18.78 9.96 -5.60
N LEU A 166 19.69 9.15 -6.15
CA LEU A 166 21.09 8.96 -5.72
C LEU A 166 22.01 10.08 -6.21
#